data_AF-A0A968W1F2-F1
#
_entry.id   AF-A0A968W1F2-F1
#
_cell.length_a   1.000
_cell.length_b   1.000
_cell.length_c   1.000
_cell.angle_alpha   90.00
_cell.angle_beta   90.00
_cell.angle_gamma   90.00
#
_symmetry.space_group_name_H-M   'P 1'
#
loop_
_entity.id
_entity.type
_entity.pdbx_description
1 polymer ?
#
loop_
_entity_poly.entity_id
_entity_poly.type
_entity_poly.pdbx_seq_one_letter_code
_entity_poly.pdbx_strand_id
1 'polypeptide(L)'
;MAGVNISSSSGAAGASTRIMMRGVSSLNGSNSPLIIVDGVEVNNEQSGSTSINGGTDFGNKLNDINPDDIESINVLKGARGTTLYGSRAANGVIIITTKRGQEAARPAITFNSTTTFQQPLKLIAYQNEFGQGINGVSNPYENTSWGPAFDGKEHIWGNQVDSAYRIKPYVAQPDNVKEFFETGRELNNALSVSGGNKEAKYYLSYNNVMADGIFPGKSDTYIKHSTRLNTDVNLSEQLKVGLSLNYITKDQSYVSTGQGSQSVYNMIMQTPRDISLREIADLNNPYNNIDNFYSLYTVNPYFYSCEQCRRLSGRPCAGFFRPELQLLGQFSVHGTLRL
;
A
#
# COMPACT_ATOMS: atom_id res chain seq x y z
N MET A 1 9.63 8.48 -18.47
CA MET A 1 9.64 7.64 -19.70
C MET A 1 8.40 7.99 -20.53
N ALA A 2 8.54 8.42 -21.79
CA ALA A 2 7.37 8.78 -22.61
C ALA A 2 6.49 7.55 -22.92
N GLY A 3 5.16 7.71 -22.83
CA GLY A 3 4.17 6.67 -23.17
C GLY A 3 3.94 5.59 -22.10
N VAL A 4 4.52 5.74 -20.90
CA VAL A 4 4.26 4.89 -19.72
C VAL A 4 3.71 5.78 -18.61
N ASN A 5 2.49 5.50 -18.18
CA ASN A 5 1.84 6.15 -17.05
C ASN A 5 1.93 5.21 -15.83
N ILE A 6 2.44 5.73 -14.71
CA ILE A 6 2.58 5.01 -13.45
C ILE A 6 1.85 5.84 -12.40
N SER A 7 0.91 5.22 -11.70
CA SER A 7 0.14 5.85 -10.64
C SER A 7 -0.04 4.88 -9.48
N SER A 8 0.20 5.33 -8.25
CA SER A 8 -0.26 4.59 -7.08
C SER A 8 -1.78 4.67 -6.99
N SER A 9 -2.41 3.60 -6.48
CA SER A 9 -3.86 3.56 -6.28
C SER A 9 -4.31 4.42 -5.09
N SER A 10 -3.45 4.56 -4.07
CA SER A 10 -3.65 5.45 -2.92
C SER A 10 -2.32 5.82 -2.26
N GLY A 11 -2.38 6.66 -1.22
CA GLY A 11 -1.24 6.95 -0.33
C GLY A 11 -1.07 5.96 0.82
N ALA A 12 -1.89 4.90 0.90
CA ALA A 12 -1.80 3.92 1.96
C ALA A 12 -0.55 3.04 1.79
N ALA A 13 0.05 2.63 2.91
CA ALA A 13 1.24 1.80 2.89
C ALA A 13 0.97 0.46 2.18
N GLY A 14 1.85 0.09 1.24
CA GLY A 14 1.73 -1.16 0.47
C GLY A 14 0.69 -1.17 -0.65
N ALA A 15 -0.06 -0.09 -0.88
CA ALA A 15 -1.11 0.01 -1.89
C ALA A 15 -0.59 -0.25 -3.32
N SER A 16 -1.47 -0.75 -4.20
CA SER A 16 -1.10 -1.17 -5.55
C SER A 16 -0.52 -0.05 -6.41
N THR A 17 0.47 -0.40 -7.23
CA THR A 17 0.96 0.50 -8.30
C THR A 17 0.35 0.09 -9.63
N ARG A 18 -0.40 0.98 -10.27
CA ARG A 18 -0.94 0.78 -11.61
C ARG A 18 0.04 1.30 -12.65
N ILE A 19 0.40 0.44 -13.59
CA ILE A 19 1.21 0.81 -14.77
C ILE A 19 0.35 0.64 -16.01
N MET A 20 0.29 1.68 -16.84
CA MET A 20 -0.43 1.68 -18.10
C MET A 20 0.49 2.17 -19.22
N MET A 21 0.55 1.42 -20.31
CA MET A 21 1.39 1.75 -21.46
C MET A 21 0.50 2.12 -22.64
N ARG A 22 0.74 3.31 -23.23
CA ARG A 22 0.04 3.80 -24.43
C ARG A 22 -1.49 3.98 -24.27
N GLY A 23 -1.97 4.15 -23.04
CA GLY A 23 -3.39 4.41 -22.75
C GLY A 23 -4.22 3.14 -22.60
N VAL A 24 -5.54 3.33 -22.56
CA VAL A 24 -6.52 2.23 -22.41
C VAL A 24 -6.71 1.55 -23.75
N SER A 25 -6.38 0.26 -23.84
CA SER A 25 -6.53 -0.58 -25.02
C SER A 25 -7.76 -1.50 -24.93
N SER A 26 -8.28 -1.73 -23.72
CA SER A 26 -9.43 -2.57 -23.45
C SER A 26 -10.43 -1.88 -22.52
N LEU A 27 -11.72 -1.92 -22.90
CA LEU A 27 -12.81 -1.32 -22.12
C LEU A 27 -13.19 -2.17 -20.90
N ASN A 28 -13.11 -3.50 -21.02
CA ASN A 28 -13.57 -4.45 -20.00
C ASN A 28 -12.48 -5.43 -19.53
N GLY A 29 -11.28 -5.39 -20.12
CA GLY A 29 -10.16 -6.27 -19.79
C GLY A 29 -9.03 -5.58 -19.02
N SER A 30 -8.02 -6.37 -18.64
CA SER A 30 -6.80 -5.82 -18.03
C SER A 30 -6.05 -4.94 -19.01
N ASN A 31 -5.67 -3.74 -18.57
CA ASN A 31 -4.80 -2.81 -19.29
C ASN A 31 -3.38 -2.78 -18.71
N SER A 32 -3.08 -3.69 -17.77
CA SER A 32 -1.75 -3.81 -17.18
C SER A 32 -0.78 -4.46 -18.18
N PRO A 33 0.48 -4.00 -18.26
CA PRO A 33 1.50 -4.68 -19.05
C PRO A 33 1.84 -6.04 -18.47
N LEU A 34 2.36 -6.92 -19.31
CA LEU A 34 2.95 -8.18 -18.86
C LEU A 34 4.24 -7.88 -18.09
N ILE A 35 4.40 -8.45 -16.90
CA ILE A 35 5.60 -8.30 -16.09
C ILE A 35 6.38 -9.61 -16.13
N ILE A 36 7.64 -9.53 -16.52
CA ILE A 36 8.57 -10.64 -16.58
C ILE A 36 9.73 -10.34 -15.62
N VAL A 37 9.97 -11.22 -14.65
CA VAL A 37 11.11 -11.13 -13.74
C VAL A 37 12.01 -12.32 -13.99
N ASP A 38 13.27 -12.08 -14.36
CA ASP A 38 14.25 -13.13 -14.68
C ASP A 38 13.70 -14.18 -15.68
N GLY A 39 12.92 -13.72 -16.66
CA GLY A 39 12.28 -14.56 -17.68
C GLY A 39 10.95 -15.21 -17.29
N VAL A 40 10.49 -15.04 -16.05
CA VAL A 40 9.24 -15.63 -15.56
C VAL A 40 8.15 -14.58 -15.44
N GLU A 41 6.97 -14.90 -15.96
CA GLU A 41 5.80 -14.03 -15.83
C GLU A 41 5.33 -13.93 -14.38
N VAL A 42 5.08 -12.71 -13.94
CA VAL A 42 4.50 -12.37 -12.64
C VAL A 42 3.08 -11.89 -12.86
N ASN A 43 2.11 -12.56 -12.21
CA ASN A 43 0.74 -12.06 -12.18
C ASN A 43 0.70 -10.79 -11.31
N ASN A 44 0.39 -9.64 -11.93
CA ASN A 44 0.33 -8.35 -11.26
C ASN A 44 -1.11 -7.87 -10.98
N GLU A 45 -2.02 -8.79 -10.71
CA GLU A 45 -3.36 -8.47 -10.24
C GLU A 45 -3.33 -7.74 -8.89
N GLN A 46 -4.22 -6.76 -8.74
CA GLN A 46 -4.47 -6.07 -7.49
C GLN A 46 -5.19 -7.01 -6.52
N SER A 47 -4.74 -7.05 -5.27
CA SER A 47 -5.43 -7.72 -4.18
C SER A 47 -6.25 -6.70 -3.40
N GLY A 48 -7.55 -6.97 -3.18
CA GLY A 48 -8.41 -6.05 -2.45
C GLY A 48 -9.87 -6.13 -2.86
N SER A 49 -10.64 -5.12 -2.45
CA SER A 49 -12.07 -4.99 -2.78
C SER A 49 -12.32 -3.67 -3.50
N THR A 50 -13.09 -3.72 -4.59
CA THR A 50 -13.59 -2.55 -5.31
C THR A 50 -15.00 -2.13 -4.86
N SER A 51 -15.48 -2.68 -3.74
CA SER A 51 -16.82 -2.39 -3.21
C SER A 51 -16.94 -0.93 -2.79
N ILE A 52 -18.05 -0.29 -3.19
CA ILE A 52 -18.41 1.06 -2.75
C ILE A 52 -18.64 1.14 -1.23
N ASN A 53 -18.91 0.01 -0.57
CA ASN A 53 -19.24 -0.06 0.86
C ASN A 53 -18.05 -0.50 1.74
N GLY A 54 -16.88 -0.73 1.16
CA GLY A 54 -15.73 -1.27 1.91
C GLY A 54 -14.55 -1.58 1.00
N GLY A 55 -14.06 -0.56 0.29
CA GLY A 55 -12.95 -0.68 -0.64
C GLY A 55 -11.62 -0.84 0.10
N THR A 56 -10.79 -1.77 -0.36
CA THR A 56 -9.46 -2.05 0.20
C THR A 56 -8.44 -2.29 -0.92
N ASP A 57 -7.17 -2.01 -0.66
CA ASP A 57 -6.07 -2.29 -1.58
C ASP A 57 -4.85 -2.85 -0.81
N PHE A 58 -4.64 -4.15 -0.93
CA PHE A 58 -3.52 -4.87 -0.32
C PHE A 58 -2.32 -5.03 -1.25
N GLY A 59 -2.21 -4.17 -2.27
CA GLY A 59 -1.11 -4.17 -3.21
C GLY A 59 -1.24 -5.17 -4.35
N ASN A 60 -0.21 -5.20 -5.18
CA ASN A 60 -0.04 -6.15 -6.25
C ASN A 60 1.34 -6.84 -6.16
N LYS A 61 1.58 -7.85 -6.99
CA LYS A 61 2.85 -8.60 -6.93
C LYS A 61 4.06 -7.81 -7.40
N LEU A 62 3.88 -6.73 -8.15
CA LEU A 62 5.02 -5.86 -8.48
C LEU A 62 5.59 -5.20 -7.21
N ASN A 63 4.74 -4.85 -6.23
CA ASN A 63 5.17 -4.30 -4.95
C ASN A 63 5.99 -5.31 -4.10
N ASP A 64 5.95 -6.61 -4.42
CA ASP A 64 6.76 -7.62 -3.74
C ASP A 64 8.25 -7.45 -4.04
N ILE A 65 8.60 -7.02 -5.25
CA ILE A 65 9.98 -6.95 -5.72
C ILE A 65 10.72 -5.89 -4.91
N ASN A 66 11.86 -6.29 -4.34
CA ASN A 66 12.77 -5.37 -3.69
C ASN A 66 13.50 -4.54 -4.76
N PRO A 67 13.40 -3.20 -4.78
CA PRO A 67 14.07 -2.36 -5.77
C PRO A 67 15.59 -2.50 -5.72
N ASP A 68 16.18 -2.77 -4.54
CA ASP A 68 17.62 -2.95 -4.39
C ASP A 68 18.15 -4.21 -5.09
N ASP A 69 17.29 -5.17 -5.42
CA ASP A 69 17.65 -6.39 -6.15
C ASP A 69 17.60 -6.22 -7.67
N ILE A 70 17.09 -5.10 -8.17
CA ILE A 70 16.93 -4.86 -9.61
C ILE A 70 18.28 -4.45 -10.19
N GLU A 71 18.71 -5.17 -11.22
CA GLU A 71 19.88 -4.80 -12.03
C GLU A 71 19.44 -3.89 -13.19
N SER A 72 18.37 -4.26 -13.89
CA SER A 72 17.85 -3.44 -14.99
C SER A 72 16.34 -3.64 -15.22
N ILE A 73 15.73 -2.61 -15.82
CA ILE A 73 14.32 -2.61 -16.25
C ILE A 73 14.28 -2.25 -17.73
N ASN A 74 13.78 -3.17 -18.55
CA ASN A 74 13.58 -2.98 -19.98
C ASN A 74 12.09 -2.94 -20.30
N VAL A 75 11.66 -1.89 -21.01
CA VAL A 75 10.24 -1.65 -21.29
C VAL A 75 9.97 -1.76 -22.80
N LEU A 76 9.23 -2.80 -23.17
CA LEU A 76 8.87 -3.10 -24.57
C LEU A 76 7.50 -2.51 -24.87
N LYS A 77 7.48 -1.47 -25.72
CA LYS A 77 6.27 -0.66 -25.99
C LYS A 77 5.49 -1.09 -27.24
N GLY A 78 6.07 -1.90 -28.13
CA GLY A 78 5.52 -2.14 -29.46
C GLY A 78 5.59 -3.60 -29.92
N ALA A 79 4.73 -3.93 -30.89
CA ALA A 79 4.48 -5.29 -31.40
C ALA A 79 5.74 -6.05 -31.86
N ARG A 80 6.79 -5.34 -32.31
CA ARG A 80 8.05 -5.96 -32.78
C ARG A 80 8.92 -6.51 -31.66
N GLY A 81 8.81 -5.98 -30.43
CA GLY A 81 9.55 -6.49 -29.27
C GLY A 81 8.77 -7.54 -28.48
N THR A 82 7.46 -7.63 -28.68
CA THR A 82 6.56 -8.40 -27.82
C THR A 82 6.10 -9.74 -28.41
N THR A 83 6.51 -10.06 -29.63
CA THR A 83 6.09 -11.29 -30.35
C THR A 83 6.38 -12.56 -29.56
N LEU A 84 7.51 -12.61 -28.83
CA LEU A 84 7.90 -13.76 -27.99
C LEU A 84 6.93 -14.03 -26.83
N TYR A 85 6.10 -13.05 -26.46
CA TYR A 85 5.21 -13.11 -25.30
C TYR A 85 3.73 -13.20 -25.67
N GLY A 86 3.41 -13.22 -26.98
CA GLY A 86 2.07 -13.44 -27.51
C GLY A 86 1.03 -12.37 -27.13
N SER A 87 -0.24 -12.78 -27.06
CA SER A 87 -1.38 -11.86 -26.84
C SER A 87 -1.33 -11.09 -25.52
N ARG A 88 -0.69 -11.65 -24.48
CA ARG A 88 -0.53 -11.01 -23.16
C ARG A 88 0.36 -9.77 -23.20
N ALA A 89 1.18 -9.64 -24.23
CA ALA A 89 2.06 -8.50 -24.42
C ALA A 89 1.44 -7.41 -25.31
N ALA A 90 0.15 -7.51 -25.64
CA ALA A 90 -0.60 -6.47 -26.35
C ALA A 90 -0.56 -5.12 -25.63
N ASN A 91 -0.51 -5.14 -24.29
CA ASN A 91 -0.42 -3.95 -23.43
C ASN A 91 1.04 -3.55 -23.10
N GLY A 92 2.02 -4.13 -23.80
CA GLY A 92 3.45 -3.95 -23.52
C GLY A 92 4.01 -4.97 -22.52
N VAL A 93 5.34 -4.98 -22.39
CA VAL A 93 6.07 -5.87 -21.49
C VAL A 93 7.09 -5.07 -20.69
N ILE A 94 7.15 -5.34 -19.38
CA ILE A 94 8.20 -4.86 -18.50
C ILE A 94 9.05 -6.06 -18.12
N ILE A 95 10.31 -6.04 -18.54
CA ILE A 95 11.29 -7.07 -18.23
C ILE A 95 12.19 -6.53 -17.13
N ILE A 96 12.20 -7.22 -16.01
CA ILE A 96 13.03 -6.95 -14.84
C ILE A 96 14.10 -8.04 -14.79
N THR A 97 15.35 -7.61 -14.77
CA THR A 97 16.51 -8.47 -14.53
C THR A 97 17.05 -8.16 -13.15
N THR A 98 17.30 -9.19 -12.36
CA THR A 98 17.81 -9.02 -11.00
C THR A 98 19.29 -9.29 -10.89
N LYS A 99 19.89 -8.66 -9.88
CA LYS A 99 21.32 -8.76 -9.60
C LYS A 99 21.72 -10.21 -9.35
N ARG A 100 22.83 -10.61 -9.97
CA ARG A 100 23.49 -11.90 -9.78
C ARG A 100 24.89 -11.70 -9.21
N GLY A 101 25.52 -12.80 -8.80
CA GLY A 101 26.89 -12.77 -8.29
C GLY A 101 27.89 -12.33 -9.37
N GLN A 102 28.92 -11.60 -8.95
CA GLN A 102 30.02 -11.19 -9.82
C GLN A 102 31.32 -11.82 -9.34
N GLU A 103 32.25 -12.05 -10.27
CA GLU A 103 33.60 -12.50 -9.92
C GLU A 103 34.30 -11.38 -9.17
N ALA A 104 34.67 -11.65 -7.92
CA ALA A 104 35.32 -10.68 -7.07
C ALA A 104 36.25 -11.39 -6.09
N ALA A 105 37.43 -10.79 -5.85
CA ALA A 105 38.39 -11.31 -4.87
C ALA A 105 37.83 -11.34 -3.44
N ARG A 106 36.82 -10.52 -3.14
CA ARG A 106 36.11 -10.47 -1.86
C ARG A 106 34.62 -10.26 -2.10
N PRO A 107 33.73 -10.81 -1.25
CA PRO A 107 32.30 -10.53 -1.32
C PRO A 107 32.01 -9.04 -1.15
N ALA A 108 31.14 -8.49 -1.98
CA ALA A 108 30.59 -7.16 -1.80
C ALA A 108 29.38 -7.24 -0.89
N ILE A 109 29.39 -6.47 0.19
CA ILE A 109 28.30 -6.36 1.16
C ILE A 109 27.74 -4.94 1.04
N THR A 110 26.44 -4.83 0.76
CA THR A 110 25.75 -3.54 0.68
C THR A 110 24.62 -3.52 1.68
N PHE A 111 24.53 -2.44 2.45
CA PHE A 111 23.42 -2.19 3.37
C PHE A 111 22.82 -0.83 3.06
N ASN A 112 21.52 -0.79 2.82
CA ASN A 112 20.72 0.42 2.60
C ASN A 112 19.67 0.51 3.70
N SER A 113 19.52 1.69 4.30
CA SER A 113 18.45 2.00 5.25
C SER A 113 17.85 3.35 4.89
N THR A 114 16.54 3.36 4.67
CA THR A 114 15.77 4.58 4.37
C THR A 114 14.68 4.75 5.41
N THR A 115 14.54 5.96 5.94
CA THR A 115 13.41 6.34 6.79
C THR A 115 12.61 7.44 6.10
N THR A 116 11.30 7.25 6.00
CA THR A 116 10.37 8.20 5.39
C THR A 116 9.34 8.62 6.41
N PHE A 117 9.00 9.92 6.43
CA PHE A 117 7.90 10.46 7.23
C PHE A 117 6.79 10.94 6.28
N GLN A 118 5.53 10.71 6.65
CA GLN A 118 4.37 10.97 5.82
C GLN A 118 3.36 11.84 6.55
N GLN A 119 2.75 12.78 5.84
CA GLN A 119 1.67 13.64 6.32
C GLN A 119 0.63 13.83 5.21
N PRO A 120 -0.63 14.16 5.55
CA PRO A 120 -1.64 14.50 4.55
C PRO A 120 -1.15 15.63 3.61
N LEU A 121 -1.07 15.36 2.32
CA LEU A 121 -0.62 16.35 1.32
C LEU A 121 -1.61 17.50 1.16
N LYS A 122 -2.91 17.17 1.08
CA LYS A 122 -3.99 18.13 0.88
C LYS A 122 -5.27 17.59 1.51
N LEU A 123 -5.88 18.42 2.36
CA LEU A 123 -7.20 18.17 2.92
C LEU A 123 -8.25 19.01 2.18
N ILE A 124 -9.52 18.67 2.38
CA ILE A 124 -10.64 19.47 1.87
C ILE A 124 -10.64 20.83 2.55
N ALA A 125 -10.94 21.88 1.77
CA ALA A 125 -11.19 23.20 2.32
C ALA A 125 -12.59 23.20 2.95
N TYR A 126 -12.65 23.40 4.26
CA TYR A 126 -13.91 23.43 4.99
C TYR A 126 -14.38 24.87 5.22
N GLN A 127 -15.69 25.07 5.20
CA GLN A 127 -16.31 26.26 5.78
C GLN A 127 -16.10 26.26 7.31
N ASN A 128 -16.02 27.43 7.92
CA ASN A 128 -15.89 27.59 9.38
C ASN A 128 -16.79 28.74 9.90
N GLU A 129 -17.95 28.93 9.27
CA GLU A 129 -18.95 29.94 9.62
C GLU A 129 -20.14 29.32 10.38
N PHE A 130 -20.50 28.08 10.05
CA PHE A 130 -21.65 27.36 10.60
C PHE A 130 -21.22 26.06 11.27
N GLY A 131 -21.86 25.69 12.38
CA GLY A 131 -21.57 24.47 13.12
C GLY A 131 -22.62 23.38 12.96
N GLN A 132 -22.59 22.43 13.89
CA GLN A 132 -23.48 21.28 13.96
C GLN A 132 -24.95 21.69 13.88
N GLY A 133 -25.70 21.03 12.99
CA GLY A 133 -27.12 21.27 12.81
C GLY A 133 -27.60 21.05 11.38
N ILE A 134 -28.89 21.26 11.15
CA ILE A 134 -29.55 21.10 9.84
C ILE A 134 -30.64 22.16 9.66
N ASN A 135 -30.87 22.59 8.42
CA ASN A 135 -31.87 23.63 8.08
C ASN A 135 -31.69 24.95 8.85
N GLY A 136 -30.45 25.29 9.21
CA GLY A 136 -30.10 26.49 9.98
C GLY A 136 -30.38 26.38 11.49
N VAL A 137 -30.77 25.20 11.97
CA VAL A 137 -31.11 24.94 13.38
C VAL A 137 -30.07 24.03 14.01
N SER A 138 -29.65 24.35 15.24
CA SER A 138 -28.73 23.51 16.01
C SER A 138 -29.39 22.18 16.34
N ASN A 139 -28.67 21.08 16.11
CA ASN A 139 -29.10 19.73 16.48
C ASN A 139 -27.87 18.96 17.00
N PRO A 140 -27.84 18.53 18.28
CA PRO A 140 -26.66 17.97 18.93
C PRO A 140 -26.20 16.61 18.35
N TYR A 141 -27.00 16.00 17.46
CA TYR A 141 -26.77 14.67 16.91
C TYR A 141 -26.32 14.64 15.44
N GLU A 142 -26.26 15.81 14.79
CA GLU A 142 -26.00 15.89 13.35
C GLU A 142 -24.55 15.59 13.00
N ASN A 143 -24.36 15.00 11.82
CA ASN A 143 -23.06 14.76 11.17
C ASN A 143 -22.75 15.83 10.10
N THR A 144 -23.46 16.96 10.12
CA THR A 144 -23.33 18.03 9.14
C THR A 144 -23.11 19.38 9.82
N SER A 145 -22.79 20.40 9.02
CA SER A 145 -22.58 21.77 9.49
C SER A 145 -23.55 22.75 8.86
N TRP A 146 -24.82 22.35 8.81
CA TRP A 146 -25.93 23.18 8.32
C TRP A 146 -26.73 23.79 9.49
N GLY A 147 -26.06 23.99 10.63
CA GLY A 147 -26.60 24.68 11.80
C GLY A 147 -26.50 26.21 11.69
N PRO A 148 -26.77 26.93 12.80
CA PRO A 148 -26.63 28.38 12.86
C PRO A 148 -25.17 28.83 12.73
N ALA A 149 -24.98 30.12 12.49
CA ALA A 149 -23.67 30.74 12.52
C ALA A 149 -23.05 30.64 13.92
N PHE A 150 -21.72 30.51 14.00
CA PHE A 150 -21.02 30.47 15.28
C PHE A 150 -21.26 31.74 16.10
N ASP A 151 -21.66 31.56 17.36
CA ASP A 151 -21.98 32.65 18.29
C ASP A 151 -21.10 32.64 19.57
N GLY A 152 -20.24 31.62 19.71
CA GLY A 152 -19.34 31.46 20.85
C GLY A 152 -20.03 31.08 22.16
N LYS A 153 -21.35 30.88 22.17
CA LYS A 153 -22.09 30.50 23.37
C LYS A 153 -21.97 29.01 23.65
N GLU A 154 -22.31 28.60 24.86
CA GLU A 154 -22.37 27.20 25.22
C GLU A 154 -23.56 26.51 24.54
N HIS A 155 -23.29 25.42 23.83
CA HIS A 155 -24.30 24.55 23.22
C HIS A 155 -24.12 23.13 23.74
N ILE A 156 -25.24 22.43 23.90
CA ILE A 156 -25.21 20.98 24.14
C ILE A 156 -24.78 20.25 22.87
N TRP A 157 -24.13 19.10 23.03
CA TRP A 157 -23.82 18.21 21.91
C TRP A 157 -23.77 16.74 22.34
N GLY A 158 -24.05 15.87 21.38
CA GLY A 158 -24.02 14.43 21.55
C GLY A 158 -25.13 13.83 22.42
N ASN A 159 -25.02 12.51 22.61
CA ASN A 159 -25.96 11.75 23.43
C ASN A 159 -25.81 12.06 24.93
N GLN A 160 -26.93 11.88 25.63
CA GLN A 160 -26.97 11.97 27.08
C GLN A 160 -26.40 10.67 27.67
N VAL A 161 -25.48 10.78 28.62
CA VAL A 161 -24.93 9.63 29.37
C VAL A 161 -25.19 9.90 30.85
N ASP A 162 -25.76 8.94 31.56
CA ASP A 162 -26.12 9.07 32.97
C ASP A 162 -26.92 10.34 33.29
N SER A 163 -27.88 10.65 32.42
CA SER A 163 -28.71 11.86 32.49
C SER A 163 -27.97 13.20 32.32
N ALA A 164 -26.72 13.20 31.83
CA ALA A 164 -25.95 14.43 31.56
C ALA A 164 -25.60 14.59 30.06
N TYR A 165 -25.65 15.84 29.59
CA TYR A 165 -25.19 16.22 28.24
C TYR A 165 -23.77 16.77 28.30
N ARG A 166 -23.04 16.65 27.18
CA ARG A 166 -21.82 17.44 26.98
C ARG A 166 -22.19 18.86 26.57
N ILE A 167 -21.42 19.82 27.06
CA ILE A 167 -21.54 21.23 26.71
C ILE A 167 -20.19 21.69 26.17
N LYS A 168 -20.20 22.51 25.13
CA LYS A 168 -18.99 23.13 24.55
C LYS A 168 -19.31 24.55 24.05
N PRO A 169 -18.33 25.45 23.95
CA PRO A 169 -18.51 26.68 23.18
C PRO A 169 -18.77 26.36 21.71
N TYR A 170 -19.78 27.00 21.12
CA TYR A 170 -20.15 26.84 19.72
C TYR A 170 -19.26 27.71 18.84
N VAL A 171 -18.06 27.19 18.58
CA VAL A 171 -17.01 27.82 17.78
C VAL A 171 -16.45 26.82 16.77
N ALA A 172 -15.92 27.33 15.66
CA ALA A 172 -15.23 26.51 14.68
C ALA A 172 -13.99 25.82 15.28
N GLN A 173 -13.69 24.65 14.76
CA GLN A 173 -12.47 23.87 14.97
C GLN A 173 -11.77 23.72 13.60
N PRO A 174 -11.07 24.75 13.10
CA PRO A 174 -10.55 24.78 11.73
C PRO A 174 -9.66 23.57 11.38
N ASP A 175 -8.85 23.12 12.33
CA ASP A 175 -7.89 22.05 12.16
C ASP A 175 -8.40 20.66 12.60
N ASN A 176 -9.66 20.50 13.01
CA ASN A 176 -10.16 19.24 13.58
C ASN A 176 -9.85 17.98 12.74
N VAL A 177 -10.07 18.05 11.42
CA VAL A 177 -9.78 16.95 10.49
C VAL A 177 -8.28 16.74 10.29
N LYS A 178 -7.50 17.83 10.34
CA LYS A 178 -6.03 17.76 10.24
C LYS A 178 -5.43 17.08 11.47
N GLU A 179 -5.93 17.41 12.65
CA GLU A 179 -5.49 16.87 13.93
C GLU A 179 -5.86 15.40 14.15
N PHE A 180 -6.79 14.86 13.36
CA PHE A 180 -7.07 13.43 13.37
C PHE A 180 -5.90 12.60 12.82
N PHE A 181 -5.16 13.11 11.84
CA PHE A 181 -4.06 12.37 11.23
C PHE A 181 -2.77 12.51 12.05
N GLU A 182 -2.01 11.42 12.09
CA GLU A 182 -0.68 11.37 12.69
C GLU A 182 0.41 11.46 11.63
N THR A 183 1.66 11.64 12.05
CA THR A 183 2.79 11.56 11.14
C THR A 183 3.16 10.10 10.94
N GLY A 184 2.90 9.58 9.73
CA GLY A 184 3.26 8.23 9.35
C GLY A 184 4.76 8.05 9.22
N ARG A 185 5.22 6.81 9.36
CA ARG A 185 6.64 6.43 9.31
C ARG A 185 6.81 5.15 8.52
N GLU A 186 7.77 5.16 7.60
CA GLU A 186 8.23 3.97 6.91
C GLU A 186 9.74 3.78 7.12
N LEU A 187 10.14 2.54 7.37
CA LEU A 187 11.51 2.07 7.44
C LEU A 187 11.72 1.01 6.36
N ASN A 188 12.71 1.21 5.50
CA ASN A 188 13.10 0.25 4.49
C ASN A 188 14.58 -0.10 4.68
N ASN A 189 14.86 -1.35 5.06
CA ASN A 189 16.20 -1.87 5.28
C ASN A 189 16.49 -2.98 4.27
N ALA A 190 17.57 -2.85 3.51
CA ALA A 190 18.01 -3.86 2.57
C ALA A 190 19.48 -4.22 2.83
N LEU A 191 19.77 -5.51 2.92
CA LEU A 191 21.11 -6.06 2.99
C LEU A 191 21.31 -7.02 1.82
N SER A 192 22.43 -6.90 1.12
CA SER A 192 22.82 -7.84 0.08
C SER A 192 24.28 -8.23 0.19
N VAL A 193 24.57 -9.50 -0.13
CA VAL A 193 25.92 -10.04 -0.27
C VAL A 193 26.03 -10.64 -1.66
N SER A 194 27.03 -10.19 -2.42
CA SER A 194 27.30 -10.70 -3.76
C SER A 194 28.76 -11.06 -3.92
N GLY A 195 29.05 -12.17 -4.60
CA GLY A 195 30.42 -12.56 -4.89
C GLY A 195 30.49 -13.86 -5.67
N GLY A 196 31.69 -14.39 -5.78
CA GLY A 196 31.94 -15.62 -6.49
C GLY A 196 33.25 -15.62 -7.24
N ASN A 197 33.52 -16.75 -7.87
CA ASN A 197 34.64 -16.99 -8.75
C ASN A 197 34.14 -17.51 -10.10
N LYS A 198 35.05 -18.09 -10.89
CA LYS A 198 34.74 -18.62 -12.22
C LYS A 198 33.84 -19.85 -12.15
N GLU A 199 33.90 -20.61 -11.05
CA GLU A 199 33.17 -21.86 -10.85
C GLU A 199 31.77 -21.61 -10.29
N ALA A 200 31.61 -20.67 -9.36
CA ALA A 200 30.33 -20.36 -8.74
C ALA A 200 30.19 -18.87 -8.40
N LYS A 201 29.02 -18.31 -8.72
CA LYS A 201 28.62 -16.94 -8.40
C LYS A 201 27.34 -16.95 -7.59
N TYR A 202 27.24 -16.07 -6.61
CA TYR A 202 26.08 -15.98 -5.73
C TYR A 202 25.71 -14.53 -5.42
N TYR A 203 24.42 -14.32 -5.22
CA TYR A 203 23.81 -13.10 -4.72
C TYR A 203 22.72 -13.50 -3.72
N LEU A 204 22.86 -13.05 -2.49
CA LEU A 204 21.87 -13.22 -1.42
C LEU A 204 21.43 -11.84 -0.96
N SER A 205 20.14 -11.61 -0.86
CA SER A 205 19.62 -10.39 -0.27
C SER A 205 18.46 -10.64 0.67
N TYR A 206 18.31 -9.70 1.60
CA TYR A 206 17.21 -9.61 2.53
C TYR A 206 16.74 -8.15 2.58
N ASN A 207 15.44 -7.96 2.42
CA ASN A 207 14.79 -6.67 2.54
C ASN A 207 13.67 -6.75 3.57
N ASN A 208 13.56 -5.71 4.38
CA ASN A 208 12.47 -5.50 5.30
C ASN A 208 11.90 -4.09 5.15
N VAL A 209 10.59 -4.02 4.92
CA VAL A 209 9.83 -2.78 4.95
C VAL A 209 8.88 -2.84 6.13
N MET A 210 8.87 -1.78 6.94
CA MET A 210 7.92 -1.57 8.03
C MET A 210 7.33 -0.18 7.88
N ALA A 211 6.04 -0.10 7.63
CA ALA A 211 5.31 1.15 7.50
C ALA A 211 4.14 1.19 8.49
N ASP A 212 3.95 2.36 9.07
CA ASP A 212 2.82 2.76 9.89
C ASP A 212 2.31 4.07 9.31
N GLY A 213 1.06 4.10 8.88
CA GLY A 213 0.55 5.20 8.06
C GLY A 213 0.14 6.42 8.88
N ILE A 214 -0.72 7.25 8.28
CA ILE A 214 -1.14 8.53 8.86
C ILE A 214 -2.43 8.41 9.67
N PHE A 215 -3.12 7.26 9.63
CA PHE A 215 -4.31 7.03 10.45
C PHE A 215 -3.88 6.63 11.87
N PRO A 216 -4.56 7.14 12.91
CA PRO A 216 -4.27 6.74 14.28
C PRO A 216 -4.39 5.23 14.50
N GLY A 217 -3.53 4.68 15.37
CA GLY A 217 -3.59 3.27 15.77
C GLY A 217 -2.71 2.37 14.90
N LYS A 218 -3.25 1.22 14.46
CA LYS A 218 -2.52 0.21 13.67
C LYS A 218 -3.29 -0.25 12.42
N SER A 219 -4.21 0.58 11.98
CA SER A 219 -5.18 0.27 10.92
C SER A 219 -4.64 0.39 9.50
N ASP A 220 -3.49 1.03 9.31
CA ASP A 220 -2.82 1.24 8.01
C ASP A 220 -1.34 0.84 8.07
N THR A 221 -1.07 -0.33 8.67
CA THR A 221 0.29 -0.90 8.78
C THR A 221 0.67 -1.78 7.60
N TYR A 222 1.96 -1.83 7.26
CA TYR A 222 2.49 -2.73 6.24
C TYR A 222 3.88 -3.24 6.63
N ILE A 223 4.01 -4.56 6.76
CA ILE A 223 5.27 -5.25 7.05
C ILE A 223 5.54 -6.20 5.90
N LYS A 224 6.69 -6.03 5.24
CA LYS A 224 7.20 -6.95 4.22
C LYS A 224 8.56 -7.48 4.62
N HIS A 225 8.76 -8.78 4.38
CA HIS A 225 10.09 -9.37 4.31
C HIS A 225 10.27 -9.99 2.93
N SER A 226 11.41 -9.77 2.30
CA SER A 226 11.76 -10.37 1.02
C SER A 226 13.18 -10.91 1.09
N THR A 227 13.34 -12.19 0.81
CA THR A 227 14.65 -12.85 0.71
C THR A 227 14.84 -13.30 -0.73
N ARG A 228 15.99 -13.03 -1.32
CA ARG A 228 16.33 -13.50 -2.66
C ARG A 228 17.67 -14.21 -2.65
N LEU A 229 17.73 -15.34 -3.37
CA LEU A 229 18.95 -16.07 -3.65
C LEU A 229 19.06 -16.27 -5.17
N ASN A 230 20.14 -15.77 -5.76
CA ASN A 230 20.52 -16.05 -7.12
C ASN A 230 21.89 -16.73 -7.11
N THR A 231 22.03 -17.88 -7.77
CA THR A 231 23.28 -18.64 -7.86
C THR A 231 23.52 -19.11 -9.28
N ASP A 232 24.75 -19.02 -9.75
CA ASP A 232 25.20 -19.58 -11.03
C ASP A 232 26.39 -20.49 -10.77
N VAL A 233 26.31 -21.75 -11.20
CA VAL A 233 27.37 -22.74 -11.01
C VAL A 233 27.78 -23.32 -12.36
N ASN A 234 29.07 -23.23 -12.66
CA ASN A 234 29.70 -23.90 -13.78
C ASN A 234 30.21 -25.26 -13.30
N LEU A 235 29.42 -26.32 -13.51
CA LEU A 235 29.78 -27.69 -13.13
C LEU A 235 30.84 -28.28 -14.07
N SER A 236 30.85 -27.86 -15.34
CA SER A 236 31.91 -28.12 -16.33
C SER A 236 31.89 -27.03 -17.41
N GLU A 237 32.83 -27.06 -18.36
CA GLU A 237 32.82 -26.14 -19.52
C GLU A 237 31.53 -26.23 -20.35
N GLN A 238 30.87 -27.39 -20.29
CA GLN A 238 29.70 -27.71 -21.10
C GLN A 238 28.41 -27.74 -20.28
N LEU A 239 28.47 -27.54 -18.96
CA LEU A 239 27.33 -27.65 -18.06
C LEU A 239 27.32 -26.48 -17.07
N LYS A 240 26.37 -25.57 -17.28
CA LYS A 240 26.08 -24.45 -16.37
C LYS A 240 24.70 -24.63 -15.78
N VAL A 241 24.55 -24.30 -14.50
CA VAL A 241 23.29 -24.38 -13.75
C VAL A 241 23.03 -23.05 -13.06
N GLY A 242 21.95 -22.38 -13.43
CA GLY A 242 21.44 -21.20 -12.74
C GLY A 242 20.32 -21.56 -11.75
N LEU A 243 20.23 -20.80 -10.66
CA LEU A 243 19.16 -20.84 -9.67
C LEU A 243 18.74 -19.42 -9.33
N SER A 244 17.43 -19.16 -9.33
CA SER A 244 16.82 -17.97 -8.74
C SER A 244 15.75 -18.41 -7.77
N LEU A 245 15.72 -17.86 -6.57
CA LEU A 245 14.71 -18.10 -5.56
C LEU A 245 14.35 -16.76 -4.92
N ASN A 246 13.06 -16.54 -4.69
CA ASN A 246 12.57 -15.40 -3.96
C ASN A 246 11.46 -15.85 -3.01
N TYR A 247 11.51 -15.35 -1.79
CA TYR A 247 10.56 -15.68 -0.74
C TYR A 247 10.10 -14.39 -0.07
N ILE A 248 8.79 -14.16 -0.07
CA ILE A 248 8.21 -12.94 0.45
C ILE A 248 7.14 -13.27 1.49
N THR A 249 7.14 -12.53 2.59
CA THR A 249 6.04 -12.51 3.55
C THR A 249 5.53 -11.10 3.71
N LYS A 250 4.21 -10.97 3.84
CA LYS A 250 3.53 -9.69 3.95
C LYS A 250 2.46 -9.75 5.02
N ASP A 251 2.41 -8.71 5.82
CA ASP A 251 1.35 -8.45 6.78
C ASP A 251 0.90 -7.02 6.61
N GLN A 252 -0.37 -6.82 6.23
CA GLN A 252 -0.89 -5.50 5.91
C GLN A 252 -2.24 -5.29 6.57
N SER A 253 -2.40 -4.16 7.23
CA SER A 253 -3.70 -3.62 7.66
C SER A 253 -4.06 -2.46 6.74
N TYR A 254 -5.33 -2.35 6.39
CA TYR A 254 -5.82 -1.28 5.53
C TYR A 254 -7.07 -0.62 6.12
N VAL A 255 -7.06 0.72 6.19
CA VAL A 255 -8.23 1.53 6.53
C VAL A 255 -9.22 1.49 5.40
N SER A 256 -10.36 0.83 5.61
CA SER A 256 -11.37 0.65 4.57
C SER A 256 -11.93 1.98 4.07
N THR A 257 -12.25 2.04 2.78
CA THR A 257 -12.80 3.22 2.11
C THR A 257 -14.24 2.98 1.66
N GLY A 258 -14.94 4.05 1.26
CA GLY A 258 -16.28 3.98 0.69
C GLY A 258 -17.36 4.58 1.59
N GLN A 259 -18.62 4.39 1.20
CA GLN A 259 -19.78 4.97 1.90
C GLN A 259 -20.28 4.11 3.07
N GLY A 260 -19.74 2.90 3.23
CA GLY A 260 -20.15 1.96 4.27
C GLY A 260 -19.67 2.38 5.66
N SER A 261 -20.21 1.72 6.69
CA SER A 261 -19.98 2.01 8.10
C SER A 261 -18.56 1.70 8.61
N GLN A 262 -17.64 1.22 7.76
CA GLN A 262 -16.26 0.90 8.14
C GLN A 262 -15.26 1.95 7.63
N SER A 263 -15.71 2.98 6.91
CA SER A 263 -14.80 3.96 6.33
C SER A 263 -14.50 5.10 7.30
N VAL A 264 -13.30 5.04 7.91
CA VAL A 264 -12.78 6.10 8.78
C VAL A 264 -12.75 7.45 8.04
N TYR A 265 -12.32 7.45 6.77
CA TYR A 265 -12.31 8.68 5.98
C TYR A 265 -13.71 9.28 5.77
N ASN A 266 -14.73 8.44 5.56
CA ASN A 266 -16.11 8.91 5.44
C ASN A 266 -16.62 9.53 6.76
N MET A 267 -16.26 8.92 7.90
CA MET A 267 -16.65 9.40 9.23
C MET A 267 -16.03 10.77 9.56
N ILE A 268 -14.73 10.94 9.32
CA ILE A 268 -14.06 12.23 9.57
C ILE A 268 -14.58 13.34 8.65
N MET A 269 -14.96 12.99 7.42
CA MET A 269 -15.55 13.94 6.46
C MET A 269 -16.95 14.41 6.88
N GLN A 270 -17.69 13.56 7.58
CA GLN A 270 -19.02 13.86 8.13
C GLN A 270 -18.93 14.36 9.58
N THR A 271 -17.83 14.99 9.96
CA THR A 271 -17.68 15.60 11.28
C THR A 271 -18.05 17.08 11.20
N PRO A 272 -19.01 17.56 12.02
CA PRO A 272 -19.34 18.97 12.10
C PRO A 272 -18.14 19.84 12.46
N ARG A 273 -18.13 21.07 11.96
CA ARG A 273 -16.98 22.00 12.05
C ARG A 273 -16.66 22.50 13.44
N ASP A 274 -17.50 22.23 14.42
CA ASP A 274 -17.35 22.56 15.85
C ASP A 274 -17.02 21.34 16.71
N ILE A 275 -16.88 20.16 16.11
CA ILE A 275 -16.53 18.92 16.82
C ILE A 275 -15.02 18.70 16.73
N SER A 276 -14.38 18.56 17.89
CA SER A 276 -12.97 18.19 17.97
C SER A 276 -12.81 16.68 17.81
N LEU A 277 -12.11 16.24 16.76
CA LEU A 277 -11.79 14.83 16.58
C LEU A 277 -10.83 14.34 17.67
N ARG A 278 -9.95 15.20 18.19
CA ARG A 278 -9.02 14.84 19.26
C ARG A 278 -9.72 14.50 20.58
N GLU A 279 -10.79 15.21 20.92
CA GLU A 279 -11.55 14.98 22.17
C GLU A 279 -12.35 13.67 22.16
N ILE A 280 -12.61 13.11 20.97
CA ILE A 280 -13.33 11.85 20.83
C ILE A 280 -12.41 10.63 20.70
N ALA A 281 -11.09 10.80 20.85
CA ALA A 281 -10.12 9.72 20.67
C ALA A 281 -10.15 8.65 21.78
N ASP A 282 -10.44 9.05 23.02
CA ASP A 282 -10.51 8.11 24.14
C ASP A 282 -11.84 7.35 24.12
N LEU A 283 -11.79 6.08 23.72
CA LEU A 283 -12.94 5.17 23.64
C LEU A 283 -13.43 4.69 25.02
N ASN A 284 -12.63 4.85 26.08
CA ASN A 284 -13.08 4.54 27.45
C ASN A 284 -14.00 5.63 28.02
N ASN A 285 -13.98 6.83 27.43
CA ASN A 285 -14.93 7.86 27.75
C ASN A 285 -16.34 7.38 27.32
N PRO A 286 -17.32 7.35 28.24
CA PRO A 286 -18.62 6.76 27.96
C PRO A 286 -19.42 7.55 26.91
N TYR A 287 -19.01 8.76 26.53
CA TYR A 287 -19.61 9.53 25.42
C TYR A 287 -18.98 9.25 24.05
N ASN A 288 -17.84 8.55 24.00
CA ASN A 288 -17.07 8.32 22.78
C ASN A 288 -17.14 6.86 22.31
N ASN A 289 -17.72 5.97 23.10
CA ASN A 289 -17.92 4.58 22.73
C ASN A 289 -18.96 4.44 21.58
N ILE A 290 -19.13 3.23 21.07
CA ILE A 290 -20.01 2.98 19.92
C ILE A 290 -21.50 3.23 20.24
N ASP A 291 -21.90 3.10 21.50
CA ASP A 291 -23.30 3.17 21.93
C ASP A 291 -23.78 4.61 22.14
N ASN A 292 -22.86 5.49 22.57
CA ASN A 292 -23.19 6.85 22.99
C ASN A 292 -22.49 7.93 22.14
N PHE A 293 -21.93 7.56 20.99
CA PHE A 293 -21.25 8.51 20.11
C PHE A 293 -22.14 9.70 19.78
N TYR A 294 -21.55 10.89 19.61
CA TYR A 294 -22.35 12.11 19.52
C TYR A 294 -23.37 12.11 18.36
N SER A 295 -23.08 11.40 17.27
CA SER A 295 -23.91 11.39 16.07
C SER A 295 -24.73 10.11 15.93
N LEU A 296 -25.95 10.23 15.42
CA LEU A 296 -26.81 9.09 15.07
C LEU A 296 -26.55 8.54 13.65
N TYR A 297 -25.69 9.20 12.87
CA TYR A 297 -25.47 8.89 11.44
C TYR A 297 -24.12 8.24 11.15
N THR A 298 -23.21 8.33 12.11
CA THR A 298 -21.83 7.84 12.02
C THR A 298 -21.42 7.29 13.36
N VAL A 299 -20.32 6.53 13.40
CA VAL A 299 -19.71 6.08 14.65
C VAL A 299 -18.35 6.73 14.83
N ASN A 300 -17.72 6.48 15.98
CA ASN A 300 -16.42 7.04 16.29
C ASN A 300 -15.34 6.54 15.30
N PRO A 301 -14.65 7.43 14.55
CA PRO A 301 -13.59 7.03 13.63
C PRO A 301 -12.43 6.28 14.32
N TYR A 302 -12.17 6.55 15.60
CA TYR A 302 -11.12 5.88 16.37
C TYR A 302 -11.42 4.40 16.65
N PHE A 303 -12.70 3.99 16.65
CA PHE A 303 -13.07 2.58 16.82
C PHE A 303 -12.53 1.70 15.67
N TYR A 304 -12.69 2.17 14.43
CA TYR A 304 -12.19 1.45 13.25
C TYR A 304 -10.70 1.68 12.99
N SER A 305 -10.11 2.77 13.49
CA SER A 305 -8.67 3.01 13.36
C SER A 305 -7.83 2.26 14.39
N CYS A 306 -8.40 1.97 15.58
CA CYS A 306 -7.69 1.32 16.69
C CYS A 306 -8.09 -0.15 16.94
N GLU A 307 -9.37 -0.52 16.79
CA GLU A 307 -9.86 -1.85 17.22
C GLU A 307 -10.28 -2.77 16.06
N GLN A 308 -10.82 -2.23 14.97
CA GLN A 308 -11.32 -3.03 13.84
C GLN A 308 -10.59 -2.73 12.53
N CYS A 309 -9.40 -3.29 12.38
CA CYS A 309 -8.60 -3.17 11.16
C CYS A 309 -8.87 -4.36 10.23
N ARG A 310 -9.07 -4.12 8.93
CA ARG A 310 -9.05 -5.22 7.94
C ARG A 310 -7.61 -5.61 7.67
N ARG A 311 -7.24 -6.81 8.10
CA ARG A 311 -5.88 -7.34 7.97
C ARG A 311 -5.82 -8.42 6.91
N LEU A 312 -4.85 -8.30 6.01
CA LEU A 312 -4.41 -9.38 5.13
C LEU A 312 -3.07 -9.87 5.66
N SER A 313 -3.05 -11.11 6.17
CA SER A 313 -1.80 -11.82 6.44
C SER A 313 -1.57 -12.82 5.31
N GLY A 314 -0.47 -12.65 4.59
CA GLY A 314 -0.13 -13.48 3.44
C GLY A 314 1.29 -14.03 3.55
N ARG A 315 1.44 -15.32 3.25
CA ARG A 315 2.74 -15.93 2.94
C ARG A 315 2.79 -16.25 1.43
N PRO A 316 2.82 -15.25 0.54
CA PRO A 316 3.00 -15.54 -0.87
C PRO A 316 4.41 -16.12 -1.07
N CYS A 317 4.52 -17.44 -1.14
CA CYS A 317 5.64 -18.06 -1.81
C CYS A 317 5.58 -17.59 -3.27
N ALA A 318 6.51 -16.74 -3.68
CA ALA A 318 6.74 -16.42 -5.08
C ALA A 318 8.15 -16.92 -5.43
N GLY A 319 8.34 -18.23 -5.29
CA GLY A 319 9.59 -18.89 -5.68
C GLY A 319 9.49 -19.32 -7.13
N PHE A 320 10.37 -18.82 -7.99
CA PHE A 320 10.49 -19.32 -9.36
C PHE A 320 11.80 -20.07 -9.49
N PHE A 321 11.76 -21.39 -9.39
CA PHE A 321 12.93 -22.20 -9.66
C PHE A 321 13.17 -22.25 -11.18
N ARG A 322 14.22 -21.56 -11.64
CA ARG A 322 14.65 -21.57 -13.04
C ARG A 322 16.01 -22.27 -13.19
N PRO A 323 16.05 -23.59 -13.41
CA PRO A 323 17.26 -24.26 -13.83
C PRO A 323 17.52 -23.86 -15.29
N GLU A 324 18.64 -23.17 -15.50
CA GLU A 324 19.20 -22.98 -16.84
C GLU A 324 20.28 -24.04 -17.06
N LEU A 325 20.07 -24.91 -18.03
CA LEU A 325 21.02 -25.96 -18.42
C LEU A 325 21.57 -25.60 -19.79
N GLN A 326 22.82 -25.15 -19.86
CA GLN A 326 23.52 -25.00 -21.14
C GLN A 326 24.31 -26.29 -21.40
N LEU A 327 24.10 -26.94 -22.56
CA LEU A 327 24.80 -28.15 -23.01
C LEU A 327 25.65 -27.83 -24.25
N LEU A 328 26.93 -28.20 -24.21
CA LEU A 328 27.87 -28.10 -25.34
C LEU A 328 28.04 -26.69 -25.94
N GLY A 329 27.66 -25.63 -25.20
CA GLY A 329 27.73 -24.24 -25.66
C GLY A 329 26.76 -23.84 -26.77
N GLN A 330 26.00 -24.78 -27.34
CA GLN A 330 25.11 -24.56 -28.49
C GLN A 330 23.62 -24.73 -28.15
N PHE A 331 23.28 -25.44 -27.07
CA PHE A 331 21.90 -25.69 -26.67
C PHE A 331 21.67 -25.18 -25.24
N SER A 332 20.54 -24.51 -25.01
CA SER A 332 20.09 -24.11 -23.67
C SER A 332 18.68 -24.64 -23.42
N VAL A 333 18.51 -25.30 -22.27
CA VAL A 333 17.21 -25.76 -21.77
C VAL A 333 16.85 -24.92 -20.56
N HIS A 334 15.65 -24.36 -20.58
CA HIS A 334 15.13 -23.53 -19.51
C HIS A 334 13.93 -24.24 -18.88
N GLY A 335 14.06 -24.62 -17.61
CA GLY A 335 12.92 -25.02 -16.80
C GLY A 335 12.37 -23.81 -16.04
N THR A 336 11.08 -23.76 -15.76
CA THR A 336 10.53 -22.82 -14.78
C THR A 336 9.50 -23.56 -13.95
N LEU A 337 9.75 -23.68 -12.65
CA LEU A 337 8.81 -24.23 -11.69
C LEU A 337 8.33 -23.08 -10.78
N ARG A 338 7.01 -22.89 -10.72
CA ARG A 338 6.37 -21.96 -9.79
C ARG A 338 6.07 -22.73 -8.49
N LEU A 339 6.60 -22.27 -7.37
CA LEU A 339 6.37 -22.85 -6.03
C LEU A 339 5.29 -22.08 -5.27
#